data_AF-A0A804K881-F1
#
_entry.id   AF-A0A804K881-F1
#
_cell.length_a   1.000
_cell.length_b   1.000
_cell.length_c   1.000
_cell.angle_alpha   90.00
_cell.angle_beta   90.00
_cell.angle_gamma   90.00
#
_symmetry.space_group_name_H-M   'P 1'
#
loop_
_entity.id
_entity.type
_entity.pdbx_description
1 polymer ?
#
loop_
_entity_poly.entity_id
_entity_poly.type
_entity_poly.pdbx_seq_one_letter_code
_entity_poly.pdbx_strand_id
1 'polypeptide(L)'
;MQGNMYGSPLPLRMSESNRRIIEAGDPTKRLYQVWKGSNRFFLGGRLIFGPDVRSLMLTIPLIVVPVILFVLFVSHKLINEFQHHLGNFIVAFAVIFAAYDILVLFLTSGRDPGIVPRNSRHPEPTDAGSVSPSLSAEWSGRYSTASTLPPTKDVFVNGIIVKVKYCNTCMLYRPPRCSHCSICNNCVERFDHHCPWVGQCIGRRNYRFFFMFVSSTTILCLYVFTFCWVNLTKIMGAYDCNLWRAVLKSPVSGMLIIYTFIGAWFVGGLTAFHLYLVCTNQTTYENFRYRYDGKMNPYNRGCIYNVKEVLFSGIPKSINNFRAKVTDDLSRFTTSHSLGRTVSTDMAKPNFDLEVGLKRHSVAAEEPGDIQNKFEIGALERCEARPPHSIWDTTDDVDALSVEFGMGGKWETQDVQLGYGERVKTRSHDHRVKIQHGY
;
A
#
# COMPACT_ATOMS: atom_id res chain seq x y z
N MET A 1 61.64 37.70 56.44
CA MET A 1 61.94 36.26 56.26
C MET A 1 61.01 35.72 55.18
N GLN A 2 61.59 34.87 54.33
CA GLN A 2 61.13 34.23 53.09
C GLN A 2 59.65 33.82 52.94
N GLY A 3 59.15 33.93 51.70
CA GLY A 3 58.01 33.16 51.18
C GLY A 3 58.22 32.84 49.69
N ASN A 4 58.50 31.58 49.38
CA ASN A 4 58.85 31.01 48.07
C ASN A 4 57.75 31.17 46.99
N MET A 5 58.17 31.50 45.75
CA MET A 5 57.40 31.25 44.53
C MET A 5 57.62 29.79 44.08
N TYR A 6 56.57 28.97 44.09
CA TYR A 6 56.52 27.71 43.33
C TYR A 6 55.64 27.93 42.10
N GLY A 7 56.27 28.00 40.92
CA GLY A 7 55.56 27.98 39.64
C GLY A 7 55.08 26.56 39.31
N SER A 8 53.83 26.45 38.85
CA SER A 8 53.24 25.21 38.34
C SER A 8 53.90 24.78 37.01
N PRO A 9 54.01 23.47 36.69
CA PRO A 9 54.59 23.03 35.43
C PRO A 9 53.65 23.31 34.25
N LEU A 10 54.21 23.76 33.11
CA LEU A 10 53.51 23.89 31.83
C LEU A 10 52.94 22.54 31.34
N PRO A 11 51.79 22.51 30.64
CA PRO A 11 51.27 21.27 30.07
C PRO A 11 52.20 20.74 28.97
N LEU A 12 52.43 19.42 28.98
CA LEU A 12 53.12 18.69 27.92
C LEU A 12 52.53 19.01 26.55
N ARG A 13 53.32 19.68 25.71
CA ARG A 13 53.00 20.00 24.31
C ARG A 13 52.95 18.68 23.54
N MET A 14 51.75 18.19 23.22
CA MET A 14 51.56 17.02 22.37
C MET A 14 52.25 17.23 21.02
N SER A 15 53.05 16.24 20.59
CA SER A 15 53.70 16.21 19.28
C SER A 15 52.67 16.32 18.15
N GLU A 16 53.01 17.05 17.10
CA GLU A 16 52.25 17.21 15.86
C GLU A 16 51.94 15.86 15.17
N SER A 17 52.71 14.81 15.48
CA SER A 17 52.45 13.45 15.04
C SER A 17 51.24 12.85 15.78
N ASN A 18 51.09 13.08 17.09
CA ASN A 18 49.91 12.65 17.84
C ASN A 18 48.67 13.46 17.43
N ARG A 19 48.83 14.73 17.07
CA ARG A 19 47.76 15.54 16.48
C ARG A 19 47.30 14.99 15.13
N ARG A 20 48.23 14.60 14.24
CA ARG A 20 47.91 13.97 12.95
C ARG A 20 47.30 12.57 13.09
N ILE A 21 47.66 11.80 14.12
CA ILE A 21 47.06 10.48 14.40
C ILE A 21 45.64 10.63 14.98
N ILE A 22 45.36 11.68 15.75
CA ILE A 22 44.00 11.99 16.26
C ILE A 22 43.12 12.64 15.15
N GLU A 23 43.70 13.45 14.27
CA GLU A 23 43.01 14.03 13.10
C GLU A 23 42.84 13.03 11.94
N ALA A 24 43.57 11.92 11.94
CA ALA A 24 43.26 10.72 11.16
C ALA A 24 42.08 9.95 11.81
N GLY A 25 41.01 10.67 12.12
CA GLY A 25 39.78 10.12 12.67
C GLY A 25 39.18 9.11 11.70
N ASP A 26 38.80 7.95 12.24
CA ASP A 26 38.02 6.90 11.56
C ASP A 26 36.99 7.55 10.61
N PRO A 27 36.95 7.19 9.31
CA PRO A 27 36.07 7.85 8.34
C PRO A 27 34.65 7.94 8.89
N THR A 28 34.21 9.17 9.18
CA THR A 28 32.88 9.45 9.75
C THR A 28 31.82 8.69 8.96
N LYS A 29 31.24 7.65 9.57
CA LYS A 29 30.27 6.77 8.89
C LYS A 29 29.02 7.58 8.55
N ARG A 30 28.37 7.24 7.43
CA ARG A 30 27.08 7.82 7.03
C ARG A 30 25.93 7.02 7.64
N LEU A 31 24.78 7.65 7.84
CA LEU A 31 23.63 7.03 8.50
C LEU A 31 23.20 5.71 7.84
N TYR A 32 23.20 5.63 6.51
CA TYR A 32 22.85 4.39 5.81
C TYR A 32 23.80 3.22 6.09
N GLN A 33 25.06 3.49 6.45
CA GLN A 33 26.07 2.45 6.73
C GLN A 33 25.90 1.84 8.12
N VAL A 34 25.29 2.59 9.04
CA VAL A 34 25.02 2.18 10.41
C VAL A 34 23.52 1.97 10.66
N TRP A 35 22.72 1.85 9.60
CA TRP A 35 21.27 1.74 9.71
C TRP A 35 20.85 0.45 10.45
N LYS A 36 20.00 0.59 11.48
CA LYS A 36 19.56 -0.56 12.31
C LYS A 36 18.44 -1.40 11.68
N GLY A 37 17.74 -0.89 10.67
CA GLY A 37 16.67 -1.62 9.97
C GLY A 37 17.24 -2.60 8.93
N SER A 38 16.38 -3.48 8.41
CA SER A 38 16.76 -4.53 7.45
C SER A 38 16.86 -4.02 6.00
N ASN A 39 16.96 -2.70 5.79
CA ASN A 39 16.99 -2.11 4.46
C ASN A 39 18.32 -2.37 3.73
N ARG A 40 18.24 -2.42 2.41
CA ARG A 40 19.41 -2.50 1.53
C ARG A 40 19.60 -1.15 0.83
N PHE A 41 20.78 -0.55 1.01
CA PHE A 41 21.10 0.76 0.44
C PHE A 41 22.04 0.61 -0.76
N PHE A 42 21.74 1.33 -1.84
CA PHE A 42 22.56 1.36 -3.05
C PHE A 42 22.89 2.81 -3.46
N LEU A 43 23.87 2.96 -4.35
CA LEU A 43 24.34 4.26 -4.87
C LEU A 43 24.67 5.27 -3.76
N GLY A 44 25.38 4.81 -2.72
CA GLY A 44 25.77 5.65 -1.58
C GLY A 44 24.59 6.16 -0.75
N GLY A 45 23.54 5.33 -0.60
CA GLY A 45 22.35 5.65 0.19
C GLY A 45 21.28 6.46 -0.55
N ARG A 46 21.35 6.56 -1.88
CA ARG A 46 20.31 7.23 -2.70
C ARG A 46 19.11 6.34 -2.95
N LEU A 47 19.34 5.04 -3.12
CA LEU A 47 18.29 4.05 -3.30
C LEU A 47 18.17 3.20 -2.04
N ILE A 48 16.92 2.95 -1.65
CA ILE A 48 16.56 2.32 -0.37
C ILE A 48 15.54 1.24 -0.66
N PHE A 49 15.98 0.00 -0.56
CA PHE A 49 15.15 -1.17 -0.79
C PHE A 49 14.84 -1.89 0.53
N GLY A 50 13.80 -2.70 0.54
CA GLY A 50 13.53 -3.62 1.64
C GLY A 50 14.48 -4.83 1.58
N PRO A 51 14.39 -5.72 2.58
CA PRO A 51 15.22 -6.93 2.63
C PRO A 51 14.94 -7.88 1.46
N ASP A 52 13.72 -7.84 0.92
CA ASP A 52 13.24 -8.75 -0.12
C ASP A 52 13.53 -8.25 -1.54
N VAL A 53 14.43 -7.27 -1.73
CA VAL A 53 14.77 -6.69 -3.05
C VAL A 53 15.09 -7.71 -4.15
N ARG A 54 15.58 -8.90 -3.76
CA ARG A 54 15.87 -9.99 -4.71
C ARG A 54 14.63 -10.49 -5.44
N SER A 55 13.43 -10.31 -4.89
CA SER A 55 12.17 -10.66 -5.54
C SER A 55 11.94 -9.90 -6.85
N LEU A 56 12.58 -8.73 -7.03
CA LEU A 56 12.53 -8.00 -8.30
C LEU A 56 13.08 -8.83 -9.47
N MET A 57 13.99 -9.78 -9.21
CA MET A 57 14.49 -10.71 -10.22
C MET A 57 13.39 -11.66 -10.74
N LEU A 58 12.28 -11.81 -10.01
CA LEU A 58 11.10 -12.54 -10.45
C LEU A 58 10.06 -11.61 -11.09
N THR A 59 9.80 -10.45 -10.47
CA THR A 59 8.79 -9.49 -10.94
C THR A 59 9.15 -8.90 -12.31
N ILE A 60 10.43 -8.57 -12.55
CA ILE A 60 10.85 -7.96 -13.83
C ILE A 60 10.61 -8.93 -15.00
N PRO A 61 11.06 -10.20 -14.98
CA PRO A 61 10.74 -11.15 -16.04
C PRO A 61 9.24 -11.39 -16.25
N LEU A 62 8.42 -11.38 -15.20
CA LEU A 62 6.96 -11.52 -15.33
C LEU A 62 6.35 -10.41 -16.19
N ILE A 63 6.95 -9.23 -16.24
CA ILE A 63 6.49 -8.12 -17.10
C ILE A 63 7.17 -8.19 -18.46
N VAL A 64 8.49 -8.36 -18.49
CA VAL A 64 9.30 -8.21 -19.70
C VAL A 64 9.12 -9.39 -20.66
N VAL A 65 9.06 -10.63 -20.16
CA VAL A 65 8.98 -11.82 -21.03
C VAL A 65 7.68 -11.85 -21.85
N PRO A 66 6.48 -11.65 -21.29
CA PRO A 66 5.25 -11.60 -22.08
C PRO A 66 5.28 -10.50 -23.15
N VAL A 67 5.88 -9.35 -22.85
CA VAL A 67 6.02 -8.24 -23.82
C VAL A 67 7.00 -8.62 -24.94
N ILE A 68 8.14 -9.24 -24.62
CA ILE A 68 9.07 -9.75 -25.63
C ILE A 68 8.38 -10.79 -26.52
N LEU A 69 7.64 -11.73 -25.94
CA LEU A 69 6.89 -12.74 -26.71
C LEU A 69 5.83 -12.10 -27.61
N PHE A 70 5.12 -11.08 -27.11
CA PHE A 70 4.16 -10.31 -27.89
C PHE A 70 4.84 -9.62 -29.08
N VAL A 71 5.95 -8.93 -28.84
CA VAL A 71 6.72 -8.22 -29.88
C VAL A 71 7.27 -9.20 -30.92
N LEU A 72 7.88 -10.31 -30.52
CA LEU A 72 8.54 -11.22 -31.46
C LEU A 72 7.55 -12.05 -32.29
N PHE A 73 6.47 -12.54 -31.67
CA PHE A 73 5.63 -13.57 -32.29
C PHE A 73 4.24 -13.10 -32.72
N VAL A 74 3.70 -12.04 -32.10
CA VAL A 74 2.36 -11.53 -32.40
C VAL A 74 2.46 -10.28 -33.27
N SER A 75 3.43 -9.42 -32.97
CA SER A 75 3.48 -8.08 -33.55
C SER A 75 3.87 -8.04 -35.02
N HIS A 76 4.66 -8.99 -35.53
CA HIS A 76 5.05 -9.02 -36.94
C HIS A 76 3.84 -9.19 -37.89
N LYS A 77 2.83 -9.98 -37.48
CA LYS A 77 1.58 -10.12 -38.23
C LYS A 77 0.73 -8.85 -38.13
N LEU A 78 0.65 -8.25 -36.93
CA LEU A 78 -0.04 -6.98 -36.71
C LEU A 78 0.58 -5.83 -37.53
N ILE A 79 1.91 -5.77 -37.65
CA ILE A 79 2.61 -4.73 -38.41
C ILE A 79 2.25 -4.78 -39.89
N ASN A 80 2.22 -5.98 -40.47
CA ASN A 80 2.00 -6.15 -41.90
C ASN A 80 0.52 -6.04 -42.30
N GLU A 81 -0.40 -6.29 -41.37
CA GLU A 81 -1.85 -6.27 -41.61
C GLU A 81 -2.47 -4.88 -41.46
N PHE A 82 -1.94 -4.03 -40.58
CA PHE A 82 -2.50 -2.69 -40.36
C PHE A 82 -1.81 -1.64 -41.25
N GLN A 83 -2.60 -1.00 -42.12
CA GLN A 83 -2.16 0.11 -42.99
C GLN A 83 -1.65 1.31 -42.17
N HIS A 84 -0.84 2.19 -42.79
CA HIS A 84 -0.42 3.50 -42.27
C HIS A 84 0.29 3.51 -40.90
N HIS A 85 1.39 2.75 -40.76
CA HIS A 85 2.26 2.75 -39.56
C HIS A 85 1.58 2.35 -38.23
N LEU A 86 0.28 2.10 -38.19
CA LEU A 86 -0.48 1.80 -36.98
C LEU A 86 0.04 0.54 -36.28
N GLY A 87 0.43 -0.47 -37.06
CA GLY A 87 1.08 -1.66 -36.54
C GLY A 87 2.37 -1.35 -35.77
N ASN A 88 3.23 -0.46 -36.30
CA ASN A 88 4.45 -0.03 -35.61
C ASN A 88 4.14 0.75 -34.33
N PHE A 89 3.09 1.58 -34.33
CA PHE A 89 2.64 2.28 -33.12
C PHE A 89 2.15 1.31 -32.03
N ILE A 90 1.43 0.25 -32.40
CA ILE A 90 0.96 -0.78 -31.47
C ILE A 90 2.15 -1.45 -30.76
N VAL A 91 3.23 -1.75 -31.50
CA VAL A 91 4.43 -2.38 -30.93
C VAL A 91 5.21 -1.40 -30.07
N ALA A 92 5.44 -0.19 -30.58
CA ALA A 92 6.17 0.85 -29.87
C ALA A 92 5.48 1.19 -28.54
N PHE A 93 4.16 1.30 -28.55
CA PHE A 93 3.38 1.54 -27.34
C PHE A 93 3.59 0.44 -26.30
N ALA A 94 3.52 -0.85 -26.68
CA ALA A 94 3.74 -1.96 -25.75
C ALA A 94 5.13 -1.91 -25.09
N VAL A 95 6.17 -1.61 -25.87
CA VAL A 95 7.55 -1.52 -25.37
C VAL A 95 7.74 -0.30 -24.45
N ILE A 96 7.25 0.86 -24.85
CA ILE A 96 7.34 2.10 -24.05
C ILE A 96 6.56 1.93 -22.75
N PHE A 97 5.37 1.33 -22.80
CA PHE A 97 4.52 1.13 -21.64
C PHE A 97 5.12 0.09 -20.67
N ALA A 98 5.74 -0.98 -21.18
CA ALA A 98 6.51 -1.91 -20.35
C ALA A 98 7.72 -1.22 -19.69
N ALA A 99 8.44 -0.35 -20.41
CA ALA A 99 9.54 0.42 -19.83
C ALA A 99 9.04 1.38 -18.74
N TYR A 100 7.87 1.99 -18.92
CA TYR A 100 7.19 2.79 -17.91
C TYR A 100 6.86 1.95 -16.67
N ASP A 101 6.29 0.75 -16.82
CA ASP A 101 6.01 -0.18 -15.72
C ASP A 101 7.27 -0.51 -14.90
N ILE A 102 8.37 -0.82 -15.58
CA ILE A 102 9.66 -1.08 -14.93
C ILE A 102 10.16 0.16 -14.18
N LEU A 103 10.04 1.35 -14.77
CA LEU A 103 10.41 2.59 -14.10
C LEU A 103 9.59 2.80 -12.81
N VAL A 104 8.27 2.68 -12.86
CA VAL A 104 7.43 2.88 -11.67
C VAL A 104 7.61 1.77 -10.63
N LEU A 105 7.91 0.53 -11.04
CA LEU A 105 8.35 -0.54 -10.15
C LEU A 105 9.62 -0.14 -9.38
N PHE A 106 10.65 0.36 -10.07
CA PHE A 106 11.88 0.82 -9.43
C PHE A 106 11.65 2.03 -8.52
N LEU A 107 10.80 2.98 -8.92
CA LEU A 107 10.43 4.14 -8.08
C LEU A 107 9.65 3.73 -6.81
N THR A 108 8.89 2.64 -6.88
CA THR A 108 8.17 2.07 -5.74
C THR A 108 9.12 1.34 -4.79
N SER A 109 9.99 0.50 -5.36
CA SER A 109 10.86 -0.42 -4.64
C SER A 109 12.09 0.26 -4.02
N GLY A 110 12.76 1.13 -4.79
CA GLY A 110 14.04 1.75 -4.44
C GLY A 110 13.92 3.06 -3.67
N ARG A 111 12.73 3.40 -3.16
CA ARG A 111 12.45 4.66 -2.45
C ARG A 111 12.19 4.39 -0.97
N ASP A 112 12.63 5.31 -0.12
CA ASP A 112 12.20 5.33 1.27
C ASP A 112 10.66 5.46 1.35
N PRO A 113 9.95 4.48 1.94
CA PRO A 113 8.49 4.46 2.00
C PRO A 113 7.89 5.49 2.96
N GLY A 114 8.71 6.17 3.77
CA GLY A 114 8.30 7.03 4.87
C GLY A 114 8.74 6.47 6.21
N ILE A 115 10.00 6.04 6.31
CA ILE A 115 10.53 5.47 7.55
C ILE A 115 10.60 6.56 8.62
N VAL A 116 10.06 6.25 9.80
CA VAL A 116 10.14 7.10 11.00
C VAL A 116 11.49 6.86 11.70
N PRO A 117 12.27 7.90 12.01
CA PRO A 117 13.51 7.76 12.77
C PRO A 117 13.28 7.08 14.13
N ARG A 118 14.23 6.24 14.53
CA ARG A 118 14.22 5.62 15.86
C ARG A 118 14.68 6.63 16.89
N ASN A 119 14.05 6.65 18.06
CA ASN A 119 14.59 7.41 19.18
C ASN A 119 15.82 6.69 19.77
N SER A 120 16.72 7.45 20.36
CA SER A 120 17.87 6.92 21.10
C SER A 120 17.53 6.49 22.53
N ARG A 121 16.43 7.03 23.07
CA ARG A 121 15.93 6.76 24.42
C ARG A 121 14.41 6.70 24.40
N HIS A 122 13.83 6.08 25.43
CA HIS A 122 12.38 6.09 25.63
C HIS A 122 11.90 7.54 25.74
N PRO A 123 10.73 7.89 25.15
CA PRO A 123 10.11 9.18 25.38
C PRO A 123 9.89 9.36 26.87
N GLU A 124 10.20 10.54 27.40
CA GLU A 124 9.82 10.86 28.77
C GLU A 124 8.28 10.84 28.86
N PRO A 125 7.70 10.30 29.95
CA PRO A 125 6.27 10.43 30.18
C PRO A 125 5.96 11.92 30.24
N THR A 126 5.33 12.43 29.19
CA THR A 126 4.86 13.81 29.17
C THR A 126 3.73 13.88 30.18
N ASP A 127 3.86 14.70 31.22
CA ASP A 127 2.80 15.00 32.18
C ASP A 127 1.57 15.50 31.41
N ALA A 128 0.67 14.58 31.12
CA ALA A 128 -0.59 14.89 30.47
C ALA A 128 -1.49 15.57 31.50
N GLY A 129 -1.44 16.91 31.52
CA GLY A 129 -2.41 17.77 32.17
C GLY A 129 -2.08 18.06 33.63
N SER A 130 -1.67 19.29 33.89
CA SER A 130 -1.84 19.95 35.18
C SER A 130 -3.32 19.95 35.57
N VAL A 131 -3.75 18.94 36.31
CA VAL A 131 -4.89 19.03 37.21
C VAL A 131 -4.29 19.04 38.62
N SER A 132 -4.65 20.07 39.37
CA SER A 132 -4.08 20.51 40.65
C SER A 132 -3.79 19.39 41.66
N PRO A 133 -2.76 19.54 42.52
CA PRO A 133 -2.44 18.58 43.55
C PRO A 133 -3.42 18.70 44.71
N SER A 134 -4.31 17.73 44.87
CA SER A 134 -5.03 17.52 46.14
C SER A 134 -4.55 16.23 46.79
N LEU A 135 -3.66 16.42 47.76
CA LEU A 135 -3.60 15.72 49.05
C LEU A 135 -3.69 14.18 49.03
N SER A 136 -2.52 13.53 49.04
CA SER A 136 -2.19 12.53 50.06
C SER A 136 -0.69 12.22 50.00
N ALA A 137 0.07 12.96 50.82
CA ALA A 137 1.40 12.55 51.21
C ALA A 137 1.27 11.33 52.12
N GLU A 138 1.62 10.14 51.60
CA GLU A 138 2.17 9.00 52.36
C GLU A 138 2.33 7.78 51.45
N TRP A 139 3.35 7.78 50.57
CA TRP A 139 4.02 6.54 50.16
C TRP A 139 5.38 6.78 49.50
N SER A 140 6.29 7.44 50.21
CA SER A 140 7.71 7.37 49.84
C SER A 140 8.31 6.11 50.45
N GLY A 141 8.29 5.00 49.70
CA GLY A 141 8.99 3.79 50.12
C GLY A 141 8.66 2.55 49.29
N ARG A 142 9.57 2.23 48.37
CA ARG A 142 9.75 0.91 47.71
C ARG A 142 8.77 0.57 46.57
N TYR A 143 8.94 1.20 45.41
CA TYR A 143 8.88 0.55 44.08
C TYR A 143 9.41 1.54 43.04
N SER A 144 10.74 1.65 42.91
CA SER A 144 11.33 2.11 41.65
C SER A 144 11.25 0.97 40.64
N THR A 145 10.04 0.54 40.30
CA THR A 145 9.79 -0.40 39.20
C THR A 145 9.67 0.39 37.93
N ALA A 146 10.44 -0.02 36.93
CA ALA A 146 10.57 0.57 35.60
C ALA A 146 9.34 1.37 35.17
N SER A 147 9.56 2.66 34.86
CA SER A 147 8.57 3.56 34.25
C SER A 147 8.02 2.91 32.98
N THR A 148 6.96 2.14 33.14
CA THR A 148 6.38 1.36 32.05
C THR A 148 5.49 2.32 31.30
N LEU A 149 6.04 2.93 30.25
CA LEU A 149 5.30 3.82 29.36
C LEU A 149 3.97 3.17 28.97
N PRO A 150 2.84 3.91 29.02
CA PRO A 150 1.54 3.34 28.69
C PRO A 150 1.59 2.78 27.25
N PRO A 151 1.03 1.58 27.01
CA PRO A 151 1.14 0.90 25.71
C PRO A 151 0.47 1.69 24.57
N THR A 152 -0.47 2.56 24.93
CA THR A 152 -1.19 3.45 24.02
C THR A 152 -1.19 4.88 24.52
N LYS A 153 -1.20 5.83 23.57
CA LYS A 153 -1.39 7.26 23.81
C LYS A 153 -2.53 7.76 22.92
N ASP A 154 -3.36 8.66 23.44
CA ASP A 154 -4.44 9.28 22.68
C ASP A 154 -3.91 10.52 21.95
N VAL A 155 -4.24 10.65 20.66
CA VAL A 155 -3.81 11.76 19.79
C VAL A 155 -5.03 12.28 19.03
N PHE A 156 -5.21 13.60 19.00
CA PHE A 156 -6.28 14.23 18.25
C PHE A 156 -5.92 14.32 16.76
N VAL A 157 -6.80 13.82 15.89
CA VAL A 157 -6.68 13.90 14.44
C VAL A 157 -8.00 14.38 13.87
N ASN A 158 -8.01 15.58 13.26
CA ASN A 158 -9.20 16.20 12.68
C ASN A 158 -10.42 16.19 13.64
N GLY A 159 -10.19 16.51 14.92
CA GLY A 159 -11.23 16.54 15.96
C GLY A 159 -11.62 15.17 16.53
N ILE A 160 -11.02 14.07 16.05
CA ILE A 160 -11.31 12.70 16.51
C ILE A 160 -10.11 12.16 17.29
N ILE A 161 -10.36 11.52 18.44
CA ILE A 161 -9.32 10.87 19.24
C ILE A 161 -8.92 9.54 18.59
N VAL A 162 -7.64 9.43 18.22
CA VAL A 162 -7.02 8.24 17.66
C VAL A 162 -6.01 7.68 18.65
N LYS A 163 -6.17 6.40 19.00
CA LYS A 163 -5.25 5.68 19.89
C LYS A 163 -4.01 5.23 19.12
N VAL A 164 -2.83 5.73 19.49
CA VAL A 164 -1.56 5.30 18.93
C VAL A 164 -0.82 4.34 19.87
N LYS A 165 -0.06 3.41 19.31
CA LYS A 165 0.67 2.38 20.07
C LYS A 165 2.14 2.73 20.23
N TYR A 166 2.74 2.35 21.36
CA TYR A 166 4.18 2.41 21.54
C TYR A 166 4.90 1.32 20.71
N CYS A 167 6.07 1.64 20.16
CA CYS A 167 6.95 0.68 19.49
C CYS A 167 8.23 0.50 20.30
N ASN A 168 8.38 -0.66 20.95
CA ASN A 168 9.58 -0.99 21.72
C ASN A 168 10.85 -0.99 20.84
N THR A 169 10.76 -1.54 19.62
CA THR A 169 11.89 -1.65 18.70
C THR A 169 12.44 -0.30 18.22
N CYS A 170 11.55 0.67 17.99
CA CYS A 170 11.93 2.02 17.52
C CYS A 170 11.94 3.07 18.64
N MET A 171 11.57 2.68 19.86
CA MET A 171 11.46 3.49 21.07
C MET A 171 10.62 4.77 20.88
N LEU A 172 9.48 4.67 20.20
CA LEU A 172 8.62 5.80 19.90
C LEU A 172 7.14 5.45 20.00
N TYR A 173 6.30 6.42 20.37
CA TYR A 173 4.87 6.35 20.08
C TYR A 173 4.66 6.54 18.58
N ARG A 174 4.04 5.55 17.94
CA ARG A 174 3.85 5.56 16.49
C ARG A 174 2.98 6.76 16.11
N PRO A 175 3.41 7.60 15.16
CA PRO A 175 2.53 8.64 14.62
C PRO A 175 1.20 8.04 14.13
N PRO A 176 0.12 8.83 14.01
CA PRO A 176 -1.12 8.35 13.42
C PRO A 176 -0.88 7.68 12.05
N ARG A 177 -1.56 6.55 11.81
CA ARG A 177 -1.40 5.70 10.60
C ARG A 177 -0.01 5.06 10.43
N CYS A 178 0.90 5.19 11.40
CA CYS A 178 2.21 4.52 11.37
C CYS A 178 2.13 3.12 11.98
N SER A 179 2.75 2.15 11.32
CA SER A 179 2.91 0.79 11.83
C SER A 179 4.36 0.32 11.73
N HIS A 180 4.74 -0.56 12.65
CA HIS A 180 6.05 -1.23 12.61
C HIS A 180 5.95 -2.46 11.73
N CYS A 181 6.78 -2.53 10.69
CA CYS A 181 6.99 -3.73 9.89
C CYS A 181 8.17 -4.52 10.48
N SER A 182 7.93 -5.73 10.95
CA SER A 182 8.99 -6.62 11.48
C SER A 182 9.98 -7.04 10.40
N ILE A 183 9.52 -7.30 9.16
CA ILE A 183 10.35 -7.72 8.03
C ILE A 183 11.42 -6.65 7.71
N CYS A 184 10.98 -5.44 7.39
CA CYS A 184 11.88 -4.31 7.18
C CYS A 184 12.54 -3.81 8.48
N ASN A 185 12.04 -4.21 9.64
CA ASN A 185 12.44 -3.74 10.97
C ASN A 185 12.42 -2.20 11.04
N ASN A 186 11.28 -1.57 10.71
CA ASN A 186 11.11 -0.12 10.83
C ASN A 186 9.65 0.26 11.07
N CYS A 187 9.45 1.41 11.71
CA CYS A 187 8.18 2.13 11.68
C CYS A 187 8.06 2.90 10.35
N VAL A 188 6.91 2.77 9.68
CA VAL A 188 6.63 3.41 8.39
C VAL A 188 5.36 4.25 8.48
N GLU A 189 5.42 5.50 8.05
CA GLU A 189 4.29 6.44 8.00
C GLU A 189 3.25 6.00 6.97
N ARG A 190 1.97 6.17 7.31
CA ARG A 190 0.82 5.74 6.49
C ARG A 190 1.06 4.33 5.93
N PHE A 191 1.43 3.42 6.82
CA PHE A 191 1.80 2.05 6.45
C PHE A 191 0.60 1.36 5.80
N ASP A 192 0.84 0.80 4.62
CA ASP A 192 -0.17 0.06 3.88
C ASP A 192 0.04 -1.44 4.04
N HIS A 193 1.17 -1.94 3.53
CA HIS A 193 1.59 -3.34 3.68
C HIS A 193 3.07 -3.49 3.35
N HIS A 194 3.63 -4.66 3.65
CA HIS A 194 4.91 -5.07 3.08
C HIS A 194 4.63 -5.90 1.83
N CYS A 195 5.17 -5.51 0.68
CA CYS A 195 4.91 -6.18 -0.58
C CYS A 195 6.13 -6.99 -1.02
N PRO A 196 6.05 -8.33 -1.05
CA PRO A 196 7.15 -9.17 -1.53
C PRO A 196 7.48 -8.91 -2.99
N TRP A 197 6.49 -8.65 -3.86
CA TRP A 197 6.69 -8.46 -5.31
C TRP A 197 7.51 -7.21 -5.68
N VAL A 198 7.42 -6.17 -4.86
CA VAL A 198 8.28 -4.98 -4.98
C VAL A 198 9.48 -5.02 -4.01
N GLY A 199 9.53 -6.00 -3.11
CA GLY A 199 10.62 -6.18 -2.15
C GLY A 199 10.75 -5.08 -1.10
N GLN A 200 9.67 -4.35 -0.77
CA GLN A 200 9.69 -3.17 0.10
C GLN A 200 8.31 -2.91 0.75
N CYS A 201 8.31 -2.19 1.88
CA CYS A 201 7.09 -1.63 2.46
C CYS A 201 6.43 -0.60 1.53
N ILE A 202 5.11 -0.64 1.44
CA ILE A 202 4.30 0.40 0.83
C ILE A 202 3.80 1.34 1.94
N GLY A 203 4.11 2.62 1.79
CA GLY A 203 3.79 3.65 2.77
C GLY A 203 3.64 5.04 2.15
N ARG A 204 3.64 6.08 2.99
CA ARG A 204 3.30 7.46 2.60
C ARG A 204 4.02 7.99 1.37
N ARG A 205 5.30 7.63 1.16
CA ARG A 205 6.18 8.25 0.16
C ARG A 205 6.28 7.48 -1.15
N ASN A 206 5.88 6.20 -1.18
CA ASN A 206 5.94 5.35 -2.38
C ASN A 206 4.58 4.79 -2.81
N TYR A 207 3.52 4.92 -2.00
CA TYR A 207 2.17 4.43 -2.33
C TYR A 207 1.68 4.87 -3.72
N ARG A 208 1.90 6.14 -4.10
CA ARG A 208 1.46 6.65 -5.41
C ARG A 208 2.06 5.86 -6.58
N PHE A 209 3.34 5.49 -6.46
CA PHE A 209 4.06 4.75 -7.50
C PHE A 209 3.64 3.28 -7.49
N PHE A 210 3.36 2.73 -6.32
CA PHE A 210 2.78 1.40 -6.20
C PHE A 210 1.43 1.33 -6.91
N PHE A 211 0.53 2.28 -6.67
CA PHE A 211 -0.76 2.32 -7.34
C PHE A 211 -0.61 2.52 -8.86
N MET A 212 0.27 3.43 -9.29
CA MET A 212 0.60 3.59 -10.71
C MET A 212 1.10 2.29 -11.34
N PHE A 213 2.00 1.58 -10.66
CA PHE A 213 2.55 0.30 -11.11
C PHE A 213 1.47 -0.78 -11.27
N VAL A 214 0.65 -1.03 -10.24
CA VAL A 214 -0.37 -2.09 -10.31
C VAL A 214 -1.45 -1.75 -11.35
N SER A 215 -1.87 -0.48 -11.44
CA SER A 215 -2.85 -0.03 -12.44
C SER A 215 -2.29 -0.08 -13.87
N SER A 216 -1.06 0.37 -14.10
CA SER A 216 -0.45 0.31 -15.43
C SER A 216 -0.14 -1.12 -15.85
N THR A 217 0.31 -2.00 -14.96
CA THR A 217 0.47 -3.42 -15.26
C THR A 217 -0.87 -4.08 -15.61
N THR A 218 -1.98 -3.69 -14.95
CA THR A 218 -3.33 -4.15 -15.34
C THR A 218 -3.66 -3.71 -16.77
N ILE A 219 -3.41 -2.44 -17.11
CA ILE A 219 -3.64 -1.91 -18.47
C ILE A 219 -2.76 -2.64 -19.49
N LEU A 220 -1.49 -2.92 -19.17
CA LEU A 220 -0.58 -3.67 -20.04
C LEU A 220 -1.08 -5.10 -20.28
N CYS A 221 -1.58 -5.79 -19.25
CA CYS A 221 -2.21 -7.11 -19.40
C CYS A 221 -3.42 -7.05 -20.33
N LEU A 222 -4.33 -6.09 -20.13
CA LEU A 222 -5.51 -5.92 -20.98
C LEU A 222 -5.14 -5.56 -22.43
N TYR A 223 -4.10 -4.75 -22.60
CA TYR A 223 -3.57 -4.38 -23.92
C TYR A 223 -3.06 -5.61 -24.69
N VAL A 224 -2.16 -6.38 -24.08
CA VAL A 224 -1.61 -7.60 -24.69
C VAL A 224 -2.71 -8.64 -24.92
N PHE A 225 -3.63 -8.81 -23.97
CA PHE A 225 -4.80 -9.67 -24.12
C PHE A 225 -5.61 -9.31 -25.38
N THR A 226 -5.94 -8.03 -25.52
CA THR A 226 -6.75 -7.51 -26.63
C THR A 226 -6.07 -7.74 -27.97
N PHE A 227 -4.79 -7.38 -28.11
CA PHE A 227 -4.08 -7.54 -29.38
C PHE A 227 -3.76 -9.00 -29.73
N CYS A 228 -3.58 -9.88 -28.74
CA CYS A 228 -3.53 -11.32 -28.99
C CYS A 228 -4.87 -11.85 -29.53
N TRP A 229 -6.00 -11.36 -29.00
CA TRP A 229 -7.32 -11.72 -29.51
C TRP A 229 -7.56 -11.20 -30.93
N VAL A 230 -7.16 -9.95 -31.21
CA VAL A 230 -7.18 -9.37 -32.57
C VAL A 230 -6.35 -10.23 -33.53
N ASN A 231 -5.15 -10.67 -33.13
CA ASN A 231 -4.34 -11.55 -33.97
C ASN A 231 -5.03 -12.90 -34.24
N LEU A 232 -5.67 -13.53 -33.25
CA LEU A 232 -6.39 -14.79 -33.45
C LEU A 232 -7.62 -14.63 -34.35
N THR A 233 -8.43 -13.60 -34.14
CA THR A 233 -9.62 -13.31 -34.98
C THR A 233 -9.23 -13.06 -36.44
N LYS A 234 -8.10 -12.37 -36.68
CA LYS A 234 -7.54 -12.20 -38.02
C LYS A 234 -7.09 -13.51 -38.66
N ILE A 235 -6.41 -14.38 -37.91
CA ILE A 235 -6.04 -15.72 -38.40
C ILE A 235 -7.28 -16.56 -38.72
N MET A 236 -8.31 -16.50 -37.87
CA MET A 236 -9.56 -17.21 -38.11
C MET A 236 -10.22 -16.76 -39.42
N GLY A 237 -10.29 -15.45 -39.67
CA GLY A 237 -10.84 -14.91 -40.91
C GLY A 237 -10.00 -15.21 -42.15
N ALA A 238 -8.67 -15.10 -42.06
CA ALA A 238 -7.77 -15.30 -43.20
C ALA A 238 -7.70 -16.77 -43.67
N TYR A 239 -7.90 -17.72 -42.76
CA TYR A 239 -7.82 -19.16 -43.06
C TYR A 239 -9.16 -19.89 -42.94
N ASP A 240 -10.25 -19.14 -42.77
CA ASP A 240 -11.61 -19.64 -42.53
C ASP A 240 -11.63 -20.84 -41.56
N CYS A 241 -11.07 -20.62 -40.36
CA CYS A 241 -10.89 -21.69 -39.38
C CYS A 241 -11.37 -21.31 -37.98
N ASN A 242 -11.71 -22.33 -37.18
CA ASN A 242 -12.12 -22.15 -35.78
C ASN A 242 -10.96 -21.71 -34.86
N LEU A 243 -11.30 -21.28 -33.64
CA LEU A 243 -10.37 -20.77 -32.63
C LEU A 243 -9.23 -21.76 -32.32
N TRP A 244 -9.55 -23.05 -32.18
CA TRP A 244 -8.54 -24.07 -31.85
C TRP A 244 -7.45 -24.14 -32.93
N ARG A 245 -7.84 -24.15 -34.21
CA ARG A 245 -6.89 -24.16 -35.33
C ARG A 245 -6.11 -22.85 -35.44
N ALA A 246 -6.72 -21.72 -35.09
CA ALA A 246 -6.03 -20.43 -35.04
C ALA A 246 -4.98 -20.39 -33.91
N VAL A 247 -5.29 -20.94 -32.73
CA VAL A 247 -4.32 -21.10 -31.63
C VAL A 247 -3.18 -22.03 -32.03
N LEU A 248 -3.44 -23.15 -32.70
CA LEU A 248 -2.38 -24.03 -33.21
C LEU A 248 -1.45 -23.33 -34.21
N LYS A 249 -1.97 -22.37 -34.99
CA LYS A 249 -1.16 -21.52 -35.91
C LYS A 249 -0.42 -20.37 -35.21
N SER A 250 -0.84 -19.99 -34.01
CA SER A 250 -0.23 -18.92 -33.21
C SER A 250 -0.26 -19.28 -31.72
N PRO A 251 0.49 -20.32 -31.30
CA PRO A 251 0.41 -20.86 -29.94
C PRO A 251 0.81 -19.81 -28.90
N VAL A 252 1.73 -18.92 -29.24
CA VAL A 252 2.15 -17.80 -28.39
C VAL A 252 0.98 -16.86 -28.06
N SER A 253 0.09 -16.56 -29.02
CA SER A 253 -1.10 -15.74 -28.74
C SER A 253 -2.03 -16.43 -27.76
N GLY A 254 -2.26 -17.74 -27.91
CA GLY A 254 -3.07 -18.51 -26.96
C GLY A 254 -2.47 -18.53 -25.55
N MET A 255 -1.16 -18.78 -25.43
CA MET A 255 -0.45 -18.75 -24.14
C MET A 255 -0.52 -17.36 -23.49
N LEU A 256 -0.30 -16.29 -24.26
CA LEU A 256 -0.38 -14.91 -23.76
C LEU A 256 -1.79 -14.52 -23.34
N ILE A 257 -2.84 -14.97 -24.04
CA ILE A 257 -4.23 -14.75 -23.64
C ILE A 257 -4.51 -15.36 -22.26
N ILE A 258 -4.13 -16.61 -22.05
CA ILE A 258 -4.31 -17.29 -20.75
C ILE A 258 -3.50 -16.57 -19.66
N TYR A 259 -2.23 -16.27 -19.95
CA TYR A 259 -1.34 -15.58 -19.02
C TYR A 259 -1.89 -14.20 -18.61
N THR A 260 -2.29 -13.39 -19.59
CA THR A 260 -2.81 -12.03 -19.35
C THR A 260 -4.19 -12.02 -18.75
N PHE A 261 -5.04 -13.03 -19.01
CA PHE A 261 -6.31 -13.20 -18.33
C PHE A 261 -6.11 -13.46 -16.83
N ILE A 262 -5.24 -14.42 -16.49
CA ILE A 262 -4.89 -14.73 -15.10
C ILE A 262 -4.24 -13.50 -14.44
N GLY A 263 -3.29 -12.86 -15.12
CA GLY A 263 -2.63 -11.64 -14.65
C GLY A 263 -3.62 -10.50 -14.40
N ALA A 264 -4.52 -10.22 -15.33
CA ALA A 264 -5.55 -9.19 -15.20
C ALA A 264 -6.53 -9.50 -14.06
N TRP A 265 -6.87 -10.76 -13.82
CA TRP A 265 -7.72 -11.14 -12.68
C TRP A 265 -7.08 -10.76 -11.34
N PHE A 266 -5.83 -11.16 -11.12
CA PHE A 266 -5.14 -10.89 -9.85
C PHE A 266 -4.72 -9.42 -9.70
N VAL A 267 -4.04 -8.86 -10.70
CA VAL A 267 -3.51 -7.49 -10.66
C VAL A 267 -4.63 -6.47 -10.84
N GLY A 268 -5.63 -6.76 -11.68
CA GLY A 268 -6.81 -5.90 -11.84
C GLY A 268 -7.71 -5.91 -10.61
N GLY A 269 -7.91 -7.05 -9.96
CA GLY A 269 -8.59 -7.13 -8.66
C GLY A 269 -7.87 -6.30 -7.59
N LEU A 270 -6.53 -6.38 -7.54
CA LEU A 270 -5.72 -5.55 -6.66
C LEU A 270 -5.85 -4.05 -6.98
N THR A 271 -5.86 -3.69 -8.27
CA THR A 271 -6.09 -2.30 -8.73
C THR A 271 -7.43 -1.78 -8.25
N ALA A 272 -8.51 -2.54 -8.44
CA ALA A 272 -9.85 -2.14 -8.02
C ALA A 272 -9.94 -1.97 -6.50
N PHE A 273 -9.33 -2.89 -5.74
CA PHE A 273 -9.26 -2.79 -4.28
C PHE A 273 -8.52 -1.53 -3.83
N HIS A 274 -7.34 -1.27 -4.39
CA HIS A 274 -6.59 -0.06 -4.05
C HIS A 274 -7.29 1.22 -4.52
N LEU A 275 -8.01 1.20 -5.64
CA LEU A 275 -8.84 2.33 -6.07
C LEU A 275 -9.91 2.63 -5.01
N TYR A 276 -10.59 1.62 -4.47
CA TYR A 276 -11.53 1.79 -3.35
C TYR A 276 -10.84 2.41 -2.11
N LEU A 277 -9.65 1.94 -1.74
CA LEU A 277 -8.88 2.50 -0.62
C LEU A 277 -8.48 3.96 -0.85
N VAL A 278 -8.10 4.32 -2.07
CA VAL A 278 -7.82 5.71 -2.46
C VAL A 278 -9.08 6.55 -2.35
N CYS A 279 -10.20 6.09 -2.91
CA CYS A 279 -11.47 6.82 -2.89
C CYS A 279 -11.98 7.06 -1.46
N THR A 280 -11.69 6.14 -0.53
CA THR A 280 -12.12 6.22 0.87
C THR A 280 -11.04 6.73 1.84
N ASN A 281 -9.85 7.10 1.36
CA ASN A 281 -8.67 7.53 2.14
C ASN A 281 -8.27 6.56 3.25
N GLN A 282 -8.22 5.26 2.94
CA GLN A 282 -7.80 4.22 3.87
C GLN A 282 -6.51 3.57 3.38
N THR A 283 -5.72 3.03 4.30
CA THR A 283 -4.68 2.06 3.94
C THR A 283 -5.23 0.64 4.03
N THR A 284 -4.60 -0.31 3.36
CA THR A 284 -4.89 -1.74 3.47
C THR A 284 -4.86 -2.17 4.94
N TYR A 285 -3.84 -1.74 5.68
CA TYR A 285 -3.72 -2.00 7.11
C TYR A 285 -4.91 -1.49 7.92
N GLU A 286 -5.39 -0.28 7.63
CA GLU A 286 -6.56 0.30 8.31
C GLU A 286 -7.83 -0.47 8.00
N ASN A 287 -8.06 -0.78 6.71
CA ASN A 287 -9.23 -1.52 6.25
C ASN A 287 -9.31 -2.94 6.85
N PHE A 288 -8.18 -3.61 7.06
CA PHE A 288 -8.17 -4.97 7.64
C PHE A 288 -8.09 -4.98 9.17
N ARG A 289 -7.31 -4.09 9.80
CA ARG A 289 -7.00 -4.15 11.25
C ARG A 289 -7.91 -3.27 12.08
N TYR A 290 -8.20 -2.07 11.59
CA TYR A 290 -8.86 -1.04 12.37
C TYR A 290 -10.33 -0.89 12.07
N ARG A 291 -10.79 -1.40 10.91
CA ARG A 291 -12.15 -1.30 10.35
C ARG A 291 -12.95 -0.22 11.03
N TYR A 292 -13.22 0.87 10.32
CA TYR A 292 -14.01 2.00 10.81
C TYR A 292 -15.49 1.62 11.12
N ASP A 293 -15.78 0.39 11.56
CA ASP A 293 -17.02 -0.21 12.03
C ASP A 293 -17.76 0.73 12.99
N GLY A 294 -18.64 1.56 12.41
CA GLY A 294 -19.45 2.55 13.11
C GLY A 294 -18.74 3.86 13.46
N LYS A 295 -17.45 4.05 13.11
CA LYS A 295 -16.72 5.31 13.33
C LYS A 295 -16.46 6.04 12.02
N MET A 296 -16.62 7.35 11.98
CA MET A 296 -16.28 8.13 10.79
C MET A 296 -14.77 8.05 10.52
N ASN A 297 -14.37 7.80 9.26
CA ASN A 297 -12.96 7.85 8.86
C ASN A 297 -12.48 9.31 8.94
N PRO A 298 -11.59 9.67 9.90
CA PRO A 298 -11.15 11.06 10.09
C PRO A 298 -10.33 11.61 8.91
N TYR A 299 -9.86 10.75 8.00
CA TYR A 299 -9.04 11.13 6.86
C TYR A 299 -9.85 11.27 5.56
N ASN A 300 -11.10 10.77 5.51
CA ASN A 300 -11.90 10.85 4.31
C ASN A 300 -12.40 12.28 4.08
N ARG A 301 -12.06 12.88 2.93
CA ARG A 301 -12.48 14.23 2.53
C ARG A 301 -13.38 14.22 1.28
N GLY A 302 -13.91 13.07 0.90
CA GLY A 302 -14.62 12.85 -0.35
C GLY A 302 -13.69 12.31 -1.45
N CYS A 303 -14.28 11.54 -2.38
CA CYS A 303 -13.54 10.76 -3.38
C CYS A 303 -12.52 11.61 -4.17
N ILE A 304 -12.96 12.73 -4.74
CA ILE A 304 -12.13 13.61 -5.58
C ILE A 304 -10.93 14.16 -4.79
N TYR A 305 -11.16 14.67 -3.57
CA TYR A 305 -10.10 15.22 -2.74
C TYR A 305 -9.10 14.15 -2.29
N ASN A 306 -9.58 12.93 -2.00
CA ASN A 306 -8.71 11.82 -1.63
C ASN A 306 -7.84 11.37 -2.80
N VAL A 307 -8.42 11.24 -4.00
CA VAL A 307 -7.68 10.92 -5.24
C VAL A 307 -6.64 12.00 -5.53
N LYS A 308 -7.01 13.28 -5.42
CA LYS A 308 -6.08 14.43 -5.57
C LYS A 308 -4.93 14.37 -4.57
N GLU A 309 -5.23 14.08 -3.30
CA GLU A 309 -4.22 13.95 -2.25
C GLU A 309 -3.24 12.80 -2.56
N VAL A 310 -3.72 11.64 -2.99
CA VAL A 310 -2.86 10.46 -3.17
C VAL A 310 -2.05 10.52 -4.46
N LEU A 311 -2.68 10.90 -5.58
CA LEU A 311 -2.06 10.79 -6.91
C LEU A 311 -1.38 12.08 -7.38
N PHE A 312 -1.88 13.24 -6.96
CA PHE A 312 -1.48 14.54 -7.52
C PHE A 312 -0.78 15.48 -6.53
N SER A 313 -0.73 15.13 -5.23
CA SER A 313 0.02 15.94 -4.26
C SER A 313 1.55 15.71 -4.33
N GLY A 314 2.31 16.69 -3.86
CA GLY A 314 3.76 16.60 -3.75
C GLY A 314 4.19 15.48 -2.79
N ILE A 315 5.22 14.72 -3.17
CA ILE A 315 5.77 13.70 -2.26
C ILE A 315 6.48 14.40 -1.11
N PRO A 316 6.15 14.08 0.16
CA PRO A 316 6.88 14.65 1.29
C PRO A 316 8.37 14.26 1.28
N LYS A 317 9.21 15.12 1.83
CA LYS A 317 10.65 14.85 2.01
C LYS A 317 10.85 13.66 2.96
N SER A 318 11.98 12.96 2.83
CA SER A 318 12.31 11.93 3.83
C SER A 318 12.60 12.61 5.15
N ILE A 319 12.09 12.05 6.25
CA ILE A 319 12.46 12.48 7.61
C ILE A 319 13.92 12.11 7.88
N ASN A 320 14.40 11.00 7.30
CA ASN A 320 15.75 10.53 7.46
C ASN A 320 16.68 11.11 6.39
N ASN A 321 17.75 11.78 6.81
CA ASN A 321 18.87 12.10 5.92
C ASN A 321 19.89 10.95 5.93
N PHE A 322 19.60 9.87 5.19
CA PHE A 322 20.44 8.66 5.14
C PHE A 322 21.89 8.92 4.73
N ARG A 323 22.17 10.04 4.05
CA ARG A 323 23.51 10.40 3.57
C ARG A 323 24.27 11.32 4.52
N ALA A 324 23.66 11.77 5.60
CA ALA A 324 24.31 12.58 6.63
C ALA A 324 25.43 11.78 7.31
N LYS A 325 26.49 12.51 7.70
CA LYS A 325 27.56 11.95 8.54
C LYS A 325 27.04 11.78 9.96
N VAL A 326 27.41 10.67 10.58
CA VAL A 326 27.05 10.32 11.95
C VAL A 326 28.22 10.74 12.85
N THR A 327 27.93 11.50 13.91
CA THR A 327 28.93 11.82 14.95
C THR A 327 29.28 10.58 15.75
N ASP A 328 30.49 10.53 16.28
CA ASP A 328 31.07 9.30 16.83
C ASP A 328 30.31 8.74 18.06
N ASP A 329 29.57 9.59 18.78
CA ASP A 329 28.67 9.14 19.83
C ASP A 329 27.52 8.30 19.26
N LEU A 330 26.85 8.79 18.20
CA LEU A 330 25.76 8.06 17.55
C LEU A 330 26.27 6.79 16.84
N SER A 331 27.54 6.76 16.41
CA SER A 331 28.18 5.57 15.82
C SER A 331 28.40 4.47 16.90
N ARG A 332 28.96 4.83 18.07
CA ARG A 332 29.22 3.90 19.18
C ARG A 332 27.93 3.35 19.80
N PHE A 333 26.91 4.17 19.99
CA PHE A 333 25.58 3.73 20.49
C PHE A 333 24.79 2.89 19.47
N THR A 334 25.07 3.07 18.18
CA THR A 334 24.44 2.27 17.13
C THR A 334 25.06 0.87 17.03
N THR A 335 26.37 0.79 17.26
CA THR A 335 27.14 -0.46 17.18
C THR A 335 27.04 -1.29 18.47
N SER A 336 27.00 -0.67 19.65
CA SER A 336 26.98 -1.40 20.95
C SER A 336 25.72 -2.23 21.19
N HIS A 337 24.57 -1.82 20.66
CA HIS A 337 23.33 -2.62 20.73
C HIS A 337 23.23 -3.71 19.66
N SER A 338 24.20 -3.82 18.73
CA SER A 338 24.26 -4.94 17.77
C SER A 338 24.84 -6.22 18.40
N LEU A 339 25.48 -6.11 19.56
CA LEU A 339 26.10 -7.23 20.28
C LEU A 339 25.31 -7.56 21.55
N GLY A 340 24.06 -8.00 21.40
CA GLY A 340 23.19 -8.34 22.51
C GLY A 340 22.19 -9.45 22.17
N ARG A 341 22.53 -10.69 22.56
CA ARG A 341 21.74 -11.94 22.55
C ARG A 341 21.37 -12.53 21.19
N THR A 342 22.31 -13.27 20.60
CA THR A 342 22.01 -14.56 19.95
C THR A 342 21.84 -15.61 21.04
N VAL A 343 20.61 -16.03 21.32
CA VAL A 343 20.34 -17.34 21.92
C VAL A 343 19.87 -18.22 20.77
N SER A 344 20.73 -19.17 20.40
CA SER A 344 20.36 -20.28 19.51
C SER A 344 19.29 -21.13 20.17
N THR A 345 18.22 -21.38 19.43
CA THR A 345 17.53 -22.67 19.45
C THR A 345 17.16 -23.02 18.02
N ASP A 346 17.94 -23.94 17.45
CA ASP A 346 17.58 -24.70 16.25
C ASP A 346 16.31 -25.49 16.55
N MET A 347 15.33 -25.43 15.64
CA MET A 347 14.43 -26.53 15.27
C MET A 347 13.69 -26.09 14.00
N ALA A 348 14.04 -26.71 12.88
CA ALA A 348 13.31 -26.60 11.63
C ALA A 348 12.00 -27.42 11.67
N LYS A 349 10.88 -26.84 11.23
CA LYS A 349 9.87 -27.42 10.30
C LYS A 349 8.64 -26.49 10.11
N PRO A 350 7.77 -26.73 9.09
CA PRO A 350 7.26 -25.69 8.18
C PRO A 350 5.76 -25.35 8.34
N ASN A 351 5.33 -24.41 7.49
CA ASN A 351 3.98 -24.08 7.02
C ASN A 351 3.10 -23.15 7.86
N PHE A 352 2.75 -22.03 7.20
CA PHE A 352 1.43 -21.44 7.01
C PHE A 352 0.37 -21.75 8.09
N ASP A 353 -0.06 -20.72 8.83
CA ASP A 353 -1.46 -20.61 9.20
C ASP A 353 -1.90 -19.16 9.44
N LEU A 354 -3.09 -18.89 8.89
CA LEU A 354 -3.83 -17.65 8.86
C LEU A 354 -4.73 -17.59 10.09
N GLU A 355 -4.29 -16.92 11.17
CA GLU A 355 -5.13 -16.84 12.37
C GLU A 355 -6.13 -15.68 12.27
N VAL A 356 -7.35 -16.05 11.89
CA VAL A 356 -8.57 -15.25 11.93
C VAL A 356 -8.91 -14.95 13.39
N GLY A 357 -9.14 -13.67 13.68
CA GLY A 357 -9.46 -13.19 15.02
C GLY A 357 -10.82 -13.68 15.51
N LEU A 358 -10.82 -14.46 16.59
CA LEU A 358 -12.01 -14.73 17.39
C LEU A 358 -12.01 -13.84 18.64
N LYS A 359 -13.09 -13.06 18.80
CA LYS A 359 -13.40 -12.26 19.99
C LYS A 359 -13.45 -13.18 21.22
N ARG A 360 -12.74 -12.82 22.29
CA ARG A 360 -13.01 -13.33 23.64
C ARG A 360 -14.13 -12.50 24.27
N HIS A 361 -15.24 -13.15 24.61
CA HIS A 361 -16.13 -12.72 25.69
C HIS A 361 -16.04 -13.73 26.84
N SER A 362 -16.19 -13.20 28.04
CA SER A 362 -15.92 -13.80 29.33
C SER A 362 -17.18 -14.35 30.01
N VAL A 363 -17.03 -15.51 30.67
CA VAL A 363 -17.76 -16.02 31.86
C VAL A 363 -19.24 -16.39 31.70
N ALA A 364 -19.52 -17.70 31.76
CA ALA A 364 -20.44 -18.33 32.72
C ALA A 364 -20.22 -19.86 32.69
N ALA A 365 -20.36 -20.48 33.86
CA ALA A 365 -20.13 -21.90 34.12
C ALA A 365 -21.26 -22.79 33.58
N GLU A 366 -20.94 -24.03 33.18
CA GLU A 366 -21.63 -25.27 33.57
C GLU A 366 -20.94 -26.48 32.91
N GLU A 367 -20.88 -27.60 33.65
CA GLU A 367 -20.18 -28.86 33.33
C GLU A 367 -21.10 -29.87 32.57
N PRO A 368 -20.60 -31.05 32.13
CA PRO A 368 -20.81 -31.57 30.78
C PRO A 368 -21.91 -32.65 30.63
N GLY A 369 -22.36 -32.87 29.40
CA GLY A 369 -23.25 -33.99 29.04
C GLY A 369 -23.26 -34.32 27.55
N ASP A 370 -22.62 -35.43 27.21
CA ASP A 370 -22.90 -36.44 26.18
C ASP A 370 -23.03 -36.16 24.67
N ILE A 371 -22.51 -37.17 23.98
CA ILE A 371 -22.27 -37.40 22.56
C ILE A 371 -23.58 -37.81 21.84
N GLN A 372 -23.85 -37.31 20.62
CA GLN A 372 -24.20 -38.14 19.45
C GLN A 372 -24.33 -37.32 18.14
N ASN A 373 -23.72 -37.87 17.08
CA ASN A 373 -23.85 -37.53 15.66
C ASN A 373 -25.28 -37.23 15.17
N LYS A 374 -25.39 -36.30 14.20
CA LYS A 374 -26.14 -36.52 12.94
C LYS A 374 -25.83 -35.46 11.88
N PHE A 375 -25.22 -35.91 10.78
CA PHE A 375 -25.35 -35.31 9.46
C PHE A 375 -26.76 -35.64 8.95
N GLU A 376 -27.56 -34.66 8.54
CA GLU A 376 -28.44 -34.78 7.37
C GLU A 376 -29.03 -33.44 6.93
N ILE A 377 -29.24 -33.39 5.62
CA ILE A 377 -29.66 -32.27 4.77
C ILE A 377 -31.20 -32.28 4.70
N GLY A 378 -31.85 -31.11 4.75
CA GLY A 378 -33.23 -31.01 4.25
C GLY A 378 -34.06 -29.81 4.72
N ALA A 379 -34.42 -28.97 3.75
CA ALA A 379 -35.70 -28.25 3.61
C ALA A 379 -36.11 -27.14 4.61
N LEU A 380 -36.10 -25.90 4.07
CA LEU A 380 -37.28 -25.04 3.87
C LEU A 380 -38.37 -25.04 4.96
N GLU A 381 -38.46 -23.94 5.71
CA GLU A 381 -39.76 -23.30 5.97
C GLU A 381 -39.62 -21.79 6.18
N ARG A 382 -40.62 -21.08 5.64
CA ARG A 382 -40.73 -19.64 5.43
C ARG A 382 -41.64 -19.06 6.51
N CYS A 383 -41.29 -17.92 7.10
CA CYS A 383 -42.27 -16.93 7.56
C CYS A 383 -41.73 -15.49 7.35
N GLU A 384 -42.58 -14.70 6.71
CA GLU A 384 -42.52 -13.28 6.33
C GLU A 384 -42.54 -12.34 7.56
N ALA A 385 -42.29 -11.02 7.56
CA ALA A 385 -42.20 -10.00 6.51
C ALA A 385 -41.55 -8.67 7.02
N ARG A 386 -40.73 -8.04 6.14
CA ARG A 386 -40.61 -6.60 5.73
C ARG A 386 -40.26 -5.45 6.73
N PRO A 387 -39.77 -4.27 6.24
CA PRO A 387 -39.14 -3.91 4.95
C PRO A 387 -37.80 -3.13 5.07
N PRO A 388 -37.10 -2.84 3.94
CA PRO A 388 -35.75 -2.24 3.92
C PRO A 388 -35.74 -0.72 3.68
N HIS A 389 -34.80 -0.01 4.30
CA HIS A 389 -34.51 1.40 4.00
C HIS A 389 -33.34 1.55 3.01
N SER A 390 -33.70 2.17 1.87
CA SER A 390 -32.96 3.11 1.01
C SER A 390 -31.57 2.74 0.46
N ILE A 391 -31.60 2.38 -0.82
CA ILE A 391 -30.57 2.56 -1.84
C ILE A 391 -30.20 4.06 -1.90
N TRP A 392 -28.90 4.37 -1.92
CA TRP A 392 -28.41 5.74 -2.14
C TRP A 392 -28.52 6.11 -3.62
N ASP A 393 -29.25 7.19 -3.88
CA ASP A 393 -29.45 7.87 -5.14
C ASP A 393 -28.10 8.34 -5.74
N THR A 394 -27.84 7.92 -6.97
CA THR A 394 -26.74 8.43 -7.83
C THR A 394 -27.27 9.44 -8.87
N THR A 395 -28.49 9.94 -8.66
CA THR A 395 -29.24 10.78 -9.60
C THR A 395 -28.99 12.28 -9.38
N ASP A 396 -28.71 12.72 -8.16
CA ASP A 396 -28.48 14.14 -7.84
C ASP A 396 -27.18 14.71 -8.44
N ASP A 397 -26.16 13.87 -8.67
CA ASP A 397 -24.88 14.28 -9.26
C ASP A 397 -24.94 14.44 -10.80
N VAL A 398 -25.92 13.83 -11.46
CA VAL A 398 -26.10 13.91 -12.92
C VAL A 398 -26.89 15.15 -13.31
N ASP A 399 -27.87 15.54 -12.49
CA ASP A 399 -28.65 16.76 -12.70
C ASP A 399 -27.81 18.02 -12.43
N ALA A 400 -26.86 17.96 -11.48
CA ALA A 400 -25.86 19.02 -11.27
C ALA A 400 -24.94 19.24 -12.50
N LEU A 401 -24.63 18.18 -13.25
CA LEU A 401 -23.84 18.26 -14.50
C LEU A 401 -24.64 18.79 -15.70
N SER A 402 -25.97 18.66 -15.70
CA SER A 402 -26.82 19.14 -16.80
C SER A 402 -27.02 20.67 -16.80
N VAL A 403 -26.96 21.29 -15.62
CA VAL A 403 -27.08 22.74 -15.42
C VAL A 403 -25.79 23.47 -15.83
N GLU A 404 -24.63 22.81 -15.75
CA GLU A 404 -23.33 23.40 -16.10
C GLU A 404 -23.05 23.41 -17.63
N PHE A 405 -23.80 22.63 -18.43
CA PHE A 405 -23.60 22.47 -19.88
C PHE A 405 -24.76 22.94 -20.79
N GLY A 406 -25.76 23.65 -20.25
CA GLY A 406 -26.68 24.46 -21.06
C GLY A 406 -27.52 23.72 -22.11
N MET A 407 -28.05 22.53 -21.78
CA MET A 407 -28.99 21.80 -22.64
C MET A 407 -30.40 21.76 -22.01
N GLY A 408 -31.19 22.80 -22.24
CA GLY A 408 -32.59 22.88 -21.79
C GLY A 408 -33.56 22.30 -22.82
N GLY A 409 -34.29 21.24 -22.47
CA GLY A 409 -35.44 20.74 -23.22
C GLY A 409 -36.57 20.34 -22.27
N LYS A 410 -37.71 21.03 -22.35
CA LYS A 410 -38.93 20.77 -21.55
C LYS A 410 -39.60 19.47 -21.98
N TRP A 411 -40.10 18.69 -21.02
CA TRP A 411 -41.07 17.61 -21.24
C TRP A 411 -42.36 17.93 -20.48
N GLU A 412 -43.50 17.78 -21.17
CA GLU A 412 -44.85 17.89 -20.60
C GLU A 412 -45.33 16.51 -20.17
N THR A 413 -45.74 16.36 -18.92
CA THR A 413 -46.42 15.17 -18.40
C THR A 413 -47.93 15.37 -18.49
N GLN A 414 -48.62 14.53 -19.27
CA GLN A 414 -50.07 14.38 -19.17
C GLN A 414 -50.40 13.31 -18.12
N ASP A 415 -51.19 13.69 -17.12
CA ASP A 415 -51.76 12.77 -16.14
C ASP A 415 -53.04 12.13 -16.72
N VAL A 416 -53.07 10.80 -16.76
CA VAL A 416 -54.31 10.03 -16.93
C VAL A 416 -54.56 9.24 -15.66
N GLN A 417 -55.69 9.53 -15.02
CA GLN A 417 -56.10 9.00 -13.73
C GLN A 417 -57.03 7.79 -13.95
N LEU A 418 -56.56 6.59 -13.63
CA LEU A 418 -57.39 5.41 -13.43
C LEU A 418 -56.99 4.73 -12.11
N GLY A 419 -58.00 4.50 -11.27
CA GLY A 419 -57.86 4.22 -9.85
C GLY A 419 -57.21 2.87 -9.51
N TYR A 420 -56.61 2.85 -8.31
CA TYR A 420 -56.21 1.69 -7.49
C TYR A 420 -55.51 0.56 -8.28
N GLY A 421 -54.19 0.38 -8.27
CA GLY A 421 -53.16 0.83 -7.35
C GLY A 421 -52.05 -0.22 -7.33
N GLU A 422 -51.27 -0.34 -8.41
CA GLU A 422 -49.92 -0.93 -8.42
C GLU A 422 -49.21 -0.54 -9.73
N ARG A 423 -48.08 0.18 -9.62
CA ARG A 423 -47.38 0.79 -10.76
C ARG A 423 -46.20 -0.08 -11.19
N VAL A 424 -46.39 -0.94 -12.18
CA VAL A 424 -45.30 -1.68 -12.84
C VAL A 424 -44.67 -0.76 -13.90
N LYS A 425 -43.41 -0.34 -13.71
CA LYS A 425 -42.63 0.33 -14.77
C LYS A 425 -41.99 -0.75 -15.65
N THR A 426 -42.58 -1.03 -16.81
CA THR A 426 -41.88 -1.73 -17.90
C THR A 426 -41.18 -0.70 -18.80
N ARG A 427 -39.87 -0.87 -19.04
CA ARG A 427 -39.13 -0.17 -20.09
C ARG A 427 -39.22 -1.04 -21.35
N SER A 428 -39.95 -0.61 -22.38
CA SER A 428 -39.81 -1.13 -23.73
C SER A 428 -39.08 -0.12 -24.61
N HIS A 429 -38.06 -0.58 -25.34
CA HIS A 429 -37.43 0.15 -26.42
C HIS A 429 -38.14 -0.27 -27.72
N ASP A 430 -38.87 0.63 -28.37
CA ASP A 430 -39.33 0.42 -29.74
C ASP A 430 -38.41 1.18 -30.71
N HIS A 431 -37.78 0.44 -31.62
CA HIS A 431 -36.98 0.98 -32.72
C HIS A 431 -37.91 1.20 -33.91
N ARG A 432 -38.19 2.46 -34.27
CA ARG A 432 -38.66 2.81 -35.63
C ARG A 432 -37.67 3.68 -36.37
N VAL A 433 -37.04 3.04 -37.36
CA VAL A 433 -36.37 3.65 -38.50
C VAL A 433 -37.39 4.51 -39.26
N LYS A 434 -37.09 5.79 -39.46
CA LYS A 434 -37.78 6.62 -40.47
C LYS A 434 -36.79 6.95 -41.59
N ILE A 435 -37.14 6.42 -42.76
CA ILE A 435 -36.57 6.69 -44.07
C ILE A 435 -36.88 8.14 -44.45
N GLN A 436 -35.88 8.84 -44.96
CA GLN A 436 -35.92 10.23 -45.40
C GLN A 436 -36.16 10.27 -46.91
N HIS A 437 -37.33 10.74 -47.35
CA HIS A 437 -37.57 11.21 -48.71
C HIS A 437 -38.41 12.48 -48.65
N GLY A 438 -37.96 13.52 -49.36
CA GLY A 438 -38.63 14.81 -49.45
C GLY A 438 -37.96 15.65 -50.52
N TYR A 439 -38.51 15.50 -51.73
CA TYR A 439 -38.65 16.44 -52.85
C TYR A 439 -38.04 17.84 -52.75
#